data_AF-A0AAW1UEE5-F1
#
_entry.id   AF-A0AAW1UEE5-F1
#
_cell.length_a   1.000
_cell.length_b   1.000
_cell.length_c   1.000
_cell.angle_alpha   90.00
_cell.angle_beta   90.00
_cell.angle_gamma   90.00
#
_symmetry.space_group_name_H-M   'P 1'
#
loop_
_entity.id
_entity.type
_entity.pdbx_description
1 polymer ?
#
loop_
_entity_poly.entity_id
_entity_poly.type
_entity_poly.pdbx_seq_one_letter_code
_entity_poly.pdbx_strand_id
1 'polypeptide(L)'
;MVLFMQGGELGGFATIALNRINTTWSADYILTGTLSNEAAKETAKYGKVNPLVYPLADRPGSIPDQLSWNLNRDTSYFYYCDNKTVDGVEFPFISNNPHNVPLVADMSSSTMIKSVYVSKFGLESAILSDYISILIFI
;
A
#
# COMPACT_ATOMS: atom_id res chain seq x y z
N MET A 1 -9.81 -2.98 -14.64
CA MET A 1 -9.54 -1.79 -15.48
C MET A 1 -8.11 -1.33 -15.23
N VAL A 2 -7.35 -0.98 -16.27
CA VAL A 2 -5.97 -0.48 -16.14
C VAL A 2 -5.93 0.99 -16.55
N LEU A 3 -5.37 1.85 -15.70
CA LEU A 3 -5.26 3.29 -15.92
C LEU A 3 -3.80 3.74 -15.89
N PHE A 4 -3.40 4.58 -16.84
CA PHE A 4 -2.09 5.23 -16.88
C PHE A 4 -2.27 6.70 -16.52
N MET A 5 -1.54 7.17 -15.51
CA MET A 5 -1.64 8.53 -15.00
C MET A 5 -0.28 9.20 -14.90
N GLN A 6 -0.26 10.51 -15.16
CA GLN A 6 0.87 11.37 -14.83
C GLN A 6 0.82 11.77 -13.36
N GLY A 7 1.98 12.07 -12.77
CA GLY A 7 2.09 12.54 -11.39
C GLY A 7 2.98 11.66 -10.49
N GLY A 8 3.56 10.60 -11.06
CA GLY A 8 4.50 9.73 -10.37
C GLY A 8 3.95 9.17 -9.06
N GLU A 9 4.86 8.91 -8.14
CA GLU A 9 4.59 8.27 -6.85
C GLU A 9 3.58 9.03 -5.99
N LEU A 10 3.81 10.32 -5.76
CA LEU A 10 2.95 11.17 -4.93
C LEU A 10 1.54 11.32 -5.53
N GLY A 11 1.44 11.49 -6.86
CA GLY A 11 0.16 11.54 -7.55
C GLY A 11 -0.60 10.21 -7.46
N GLY A 12 0.12 9.09 -7.49
CA GLY A 12 -0.42 7.76 -7.23
C GLY A 12 -1.02 7.65 -5.83
N PHE A 13 -0.29 8.05 -4.80
CA PHE A 13 -0.76 8.01 -3.41
C PHE A 13 -2.03 8.84 -3.19
N ALA A 14 -2.06 10.06 -3.71
CA ALA A 14 -3.25 10.91 -3.63
C ALA A 14 -4.44 10.30 -4.35
N THR A 15 -4.22 9.70 -5.53
CA THR A 15 -5.27 9.03 -6.31
C THR A 15 -5.84 7.83 -5.57
N ILE A 16 -4.99 6.99 -4.98
CA ILE A 16 -5.41 5.84 -4.15
C ILE A 16 -6.28 6.32 -2.99
N ALA A 17 -5.77 7.30 -2.23
CA ALA A 17 -6.47 7.83 -1.06
C ALA A 17 -7.86 8.36 -1.44
N LEU A 18 -7.94 9.26 -2.44
CA LEU A 18 -9.20 9.86 -2.85
C LEU A 18 -10.23 8.86 -3.40
N ASN A 19 -9.77 7.80 -4.08
CA ASN A 19 -10.69 6.79 -4.63
C ASN A 19 -11.13 5.75 -3.61
N ARG A 20 -10.34 5.50 -2.56
CA ARG A 20 -10.57 4.39 -1.63
C ARG A 20 -10.94 4.80 -0.20
N ILE A 21 -10.72 6.03 0.24
CA ILE A 21 -11.01 6.46 1.62
C ILE A 21 -12.51 6.70 1.90
N ASN A 22 -13.35 6.68 0.86
CA ASN A 22 -14.73 7.19 0.90
C ASN A 22 -15.75 6.36 1.70
N THR A 23 -15.40 5.15 2.16
CA THR A 23 -16.37 4.27 2.84
C THR A 23 -16.49 4.62 4.32
N THR A 24 -15.37 4.80 5.00
CA THR A 24 -15.30 5.04 6.46
C THR A 24 -14.40 6.22 6.82
N TRP A 25 -13.82 6.90 5.83
CA TRP A 25 -12.86 8.00 6.02
C TRP A 25 -11.64 7.59 6.84
N SER A 26 -11.33 6.29 6.88
CA SER A 26 -10.17 5.74 7.56
C SER A 26 -9.48 4.68 6.71
N ALA A 27 -8.16 4.61 6.82
CA ALA A 27 -7.33 3.67 6.09
C ALA A 27 -6.21 3.15 6.98
N ASP A 28 -5.89 1.87 6.84
CA ASP A 28 -4.90 1.19 7.66
C ASP A 28 -3.61 1.00 6.85
N TYR A 29 -2.49 1.42 7.43
CA TYR A 29 -1.20 1.47 6.75
C TYR A 29 -0.16 0.62 7.46
N ILE A 30 0.50 -0.26 6.70
CA ILE A 30 1.67 -0.99 7.17
C ILE A 30 2.91 -0.16 6.83
N LEU A 31 3.52 0.44 7.86
CA LEU A 31 4.66 1.34 7.68
C LEU A 31 5.97 0.57 7.85
N THR A 32 6.51 0.09 6.74
CA THR A 32 7.77 -0.68 6.70
C THR A 32 8.95 0.13 6.18
N GLY A 33 8.70 1.28 5.54
CA GLY A 33 9.75 2.10 4.93
C GLY A 33 9.27 3.50 4.51
N THR A 34 10.16 4.28 3.91
CA THR A 34 9.87 5.68 3.53
C THR A 34 8.63 5.82 2.64
N LEU A 35 8.42 4.93 1.66
CA LEU A 35 7.28 5.04 0.73
C LEU A 35 5.95 4.85 1.44
N SER A 36 5.84 3.80 2.26
CA SER A 36 4.66 3.59 3.10
C SER A 36 4.39 4.77 4.05
N ASN A 37 5.45 5.42 4.56
CA ASN A 37 5.32 6.62 5.38
C ASN A 37 4.84 7.83 4.57
N GLU A 38 5.31 8.00 3.33
CA GLU A 38 4.88 9.08 2.44
C GLU A 38 3.44 8.88 1.98
N ALA A 39 3.06 7.66 1.60
CA ALA A 39 1.69 7.32 1.25
C ALA A 39 0.71 7.54 2.43
N ALA A 40 1.13 7.21 3.65
CA ALA A 40 0.37 7.51 4.86
C ALA A 40 0.25 9.03 5.10
N LYS A 41 1.34 9.78 4.96
CA LYS A 41 1.31 11.25 5.08
C LYS A 41 0.39 11.89 4.05
N GLU A 42 0.41 11.38 2.82
CA GLU A 42 -0.47 11.88 1.75
C GLU A 42 -1.94 11.60 2.07
N THR A 43 -2.24 10.38 2.52
CA THR A 43 -3.60 9.95 2.88
C THR A 43 -4.16 10.72 4.08
N ALA A 44 -3.30 11.09 5.03
CA ALA A 44 -3.69 11.88 6.19
C ALA A 44 -4.24 13.27 5.84
N LYS A 45 -4.04 13.76 4.61
CA LYS A 45 -4.66 14.99 4.10
C LYS A 45 -6.16 14.82 3.80
N TYR A 46 -6.61 13.59 3.55
CA TYR A 46 -7.96 13.29 3.07
C TYR A 46 -8.81 12.52 4.08
N GLY A 47 -8.20 11.84 5.06
CA GLY A 47 -8.91 11.13 6.12
C GLY A 47 -7.99 10.59 7.19
N LYS A 48 -8.51 9.69 8.03
CA LYS A 48 -7.78 9.14 9.19
C LYS A 48 -6.87 8.00 8.75
N VAL A 49 -5.61 8.07 9.14
CA VAL A 49 -4.65 6.97 8.94
C VAL A 49 -4.44 6.23 10.26
N ASN A 50 -4.63 4.92 10.24
CA ASN A 50 -4.28 4.03 11.35
C ASN A 50 -2.95 3.34 11.01
N PRO A 51 -1.83 3.75 11.62
CA PRO A 51 -0.56 3.07 11.42
C PRO A 51 -0.57 1.74 12.18
N LEU A 52 -0.45 0.62 11.46
CA LEU A 52 -0.50 -0.72 12.04
C LEU A 52 0.87 -1.24 12.48
N VAL A 53 1.92 -0.76 11.84
CA VAL A 53 3.30 -1.11 12.15
C VAL A 53 4.07 0.20 12.25
N TYR A 54 4.58 0.52 13.44
CA TYR A 54 5.41 1.69 13.73
C TYR A 54 6.11 1.42 15.07
N PRO A 55 7.45 1.51 15.26
CA PRO A 55 8.55 1.73 14.33
C PRO A 55 9.47 0.49 14.17
N LEU A 56 10.41 0.58 13.22
CA LEU A 56 11.72 -0.09 13.14
C LEU A 56 12.03 -1.07 14.29
N ALA A 57 11.60 -2.33 14.19
CA ALA A 57 11.90 -3.35 15.20
C ALA A 57 13.36 -3.77 15.11
N ASP A 58 14.26 -3.14 15.87
CA ASP A 58 15.68 -3.51 16.15
C ASP A 58 16.61 -3.75 14.93
N ARG A 59 16.06 -3.85 13.72
CA ARG A 59 16.68 -4.08 12.43
C ARG A 59 15.76 -3.47 11.35
N PRO A 60 16.21 -2.47 10.58
CA PRO A 60 15.53 -2.11 9.33
C PRO A 60 15.42 -3.37 8.45
N GLY A 61 14.25 -3.63 7.86
CA GLY A 61 14.06 -4.80 6.99
C GLY A 61 13.06 -5.88 7.46
N SER A 62 12.68 -5.91 8.74
CA SER A 62 11.78 -6.98 9.26
C SER A 62 10.31 -6.59 9.26
N ILE A 63 9.49 -7.42 8.61
CA ILE A 63 8.02 -7.34 8.62
C ILE A 63 7.51 -8.24 9.76
N PRO A 64 6.71 -7.73 10.70
CA PRO A 64 6.14 -8.55 11.76
C PRO A 64 5.14 -9.56 11.20
N ASP A 65 4.95 -10.68 11.91
CA ASP A 65 4.00 -11.73 11.52
C ASP A 65 2.61 -11.14 11.25
N GLN A 66 1.98 -11.58 10.16
CA GLN A 66 0.66 -11.08 9.76
C GLN A 66 -0.40 -11.24 10.86
N LEU A 67 -0.30 -12.29 11.68
CA LEU A 67 -1.21 -12.56 12.79
C LEU A 67 -1.10 -11.50 13.91
N SER A 68 0.01 -10.77 13.99
CA SER A 68 0.18 -9.71 14.99
C SER A 68 -0.41 -8.37 14.53
N TRP A 69 -0.90 -8.27 13.30
CA TRP A 69 -1.42 -7.00 12.78
C TRP A 69 -2.83 -6.75 13.32
N ASN A 70 -3.00 -5.64 14.01
CA ASN A 70 -4.30 -5.22 14.54
C ASN A 70 -5.13 -4.52 13.44
N LEU A 71 -5.56 -5.28 12.45
CA LEU A 71 -6.31 -4.79 11.30
C LEU A 71 -7.70 -4.30 11.71
N ASN A 72 -8.02 -3.03 11.42
CA ASN A 72 -9.34 -2.47 11.68
C ASN A 72 -10.36 -2.98 10.64
N ARG A 73 -11.45 -3.60 11.09
CA ARG A 73 -12.53 -4.09 10.23
C ARG A 73 -13.32 -2.97 9.57
N ASP A 74 -13.37 -1.80 10.19
CA ASP A 74 -14.12 -0.63 9.74
C ASP A 74 -13.23 0.36 8.96
N THR A 75 -12.12 -0.12 8.40
CA THR A 75 -11.25 0.69 7.53
C THR A 75 -11.70 0.59 6.08
N SER A 76 -11.51 1.65 5.31
CA SER A 76 -11.94 1.69 3.90
C SER A 76 -11.02 0.88 2.99
N TYR A 77 -9.74 0.81 3.33
CA TYR A 77 -8.76 -0.02 2.66
C TYR A 77 -7.52 -0.28 3.54
N PHE A 78 -6.80 -1.34 3.20
CA PHE A 78 -5.48 -1.63 3.73
C PHE A 78 -4.41 -1.26 2.71
N TYR A 79 -3.34 -0.60 3.14
CA TYR A 79 -2.21 -0.26 2.27
C TYR A 79 -0.89 -0.82 2.81
N TYR A 80 -0.10 -1.41 1.91
CA TYR A 80 1.29 -1.78 2.18
C TYR A 80 2.17 -1.59 0.93
N CYS A 81 3.47 -1.42 1.14
CA CYS A 81 4.47 -1.36 0.08
C CYS A 81 5.16 -2.72 0.01
N ASP A 82 5.00 -3.44 -1.11
CA ASP A 82 5.45 -4.83 -1.25
C ASP A 82 6.97 -4.95 -1.31
N ASN A 83 7.63 -4.01 -1.97
CA ASN A 83 9.07 -3.97 -2.03
C ASN A 83 9.56 -2.53 -2.02
N LYS A 84 10.50 -2.26 -1.12
CA LYS A 84 11.27 -1.03 -1.12
C LYS A 84 12.75 -1.34 -1.22
N THR A 85 13.28 -1.23 -2.43
CA THR A 85 14.71 -1.46 -2.75
C THR A 85 15.65 -0.58 -1.91
N VAL A 86 15.26 0.66 -1.61
CA VAL A 86 16.05 1.61 -0.81
C VAL A 86 16.19 1.17 0.65
N ASP A 87 15.16 0.55 1.21
CA ASP A 87 15.15 0.11 2.61
C ASP A 87 15.47 -1.39 2.77
N GLY A 88 15.64 -2.11 1.65
CA GLY A 88 15.89 -3.54 1.63
C GLY A 88 14.74 -4.38 2.20
N VAL A 89 13.51 -3.86 2.18
CA VAL A 89 12.32 -4.56 2.69
C VAL A 89 11.57 -5.15 1.51
N GLU A 90 11.30 -6.44 1.55
CA GLU A 90 10.47 -7.14 0.57
C GLU A 90 9.49 -8.07 1.30
N PHE A 91 8.21 -7.97 0.97
CA PHE A 91 7.18 -8.83 1.53
C PHE A 91 7.35 -10.25 0.97
N PRO A 92 7.55 -11.26 1.84
CA PRO A 92 7.74 -12.64 1.40
C PRO A 92 6.42 -13.31 0.96
N PHE A 93 5.28 -12.70 1.25
CA PHE A 93 3.94 -13.19 0.91
C PHE A 93 2.99 -12.03 0.63
N ILE A 94 1.98 -12.29 -0.20
CA ILE A 94 0.83 -11.39 -0.35
C ILE A 94 0.03 -11.45 0.95
N SER A 95 -0.14 -10.30 1.60
CA SER A 95 -0.99 -10.17 2.79
C SER A 95 -2.40 -10.71 2.49
N ASN A 96 -2.78 -11.82 3.13
CA ASN A 96 -4.15 -12.30 3.05
C ASN A 96 -5.03 -11.43 3.95
N ASN A 97 -5.93 -10.62 3.38
CA ASN A 97 -6.83 -9.85 4.22
C ASN A 97 -7.90 -10.74 4.90
N PRO A 98 -7.93 -10.85 6.25
CA PRO A 98 -8.94 -11.66 6.95
C PRO A 98 -10.34 -11.03 6.98
N HIS A 99 -10.51 -9.77 6.58
CA HIS A 99 -11.74 -9.00 6.80
C HIS A 99 -12.46 -8.53 5.54
N ASN A 100 -12.05 -9.00 4.36
CA ASN A 100 -12.67 -8.67 3.07
C ASN A 100 -12.72 -7.16 2.72
N VAL A 101 -11.93 -6.35 3.43
CA VAL A 101 -11.62 -4.96 3.10
C VAL A 101 -10.74 -4.89 1.82
N PRO A 102 -10.87 -3.87 0.97
CA PRO A 102 -9.98 -3.70 -0.18
C PRO A 102 -8.50 -3.63 0.22
N LEU A 103 -7.65 -4.44 -0.40
CA LEU A 103 -6.20 -4.39 -0.25
C LEU A 103 -5.58 -3.55 -1.37
N VAL A 104 -4.69 -2.64 -0.98
CA VAL A 104 -3.87 -1.81 -1.86
C VAL A 104 -2.41 -2.14 -1.64
N ALA A 105 -1.72 -2.53 -2.71
CA ALA A 105 -0.29 -2.77 -2.69
C ALA A 105 0.43 -1.80 -3.63
N ASP A 106 1.51 -1.22 -3.13
CA ASP A 106 2.51 -0.54 -3.96
C ASP A 106 3.60 -1.53 -4.36
N MET A 107 3.59 -1.84 -5.65
CA MET A 107 4.45 -2.82 -6.30
C MET A 107 5.47 -2.14 -7.22
N SER A 108 5.66 -0.81 -7.13
CA SER A 108 6.51 -0.01 -8.02
C SER A 108 7.87 -0.63 -8.35
N SER A 109 8.56 -1.19 -7.36
CA SER A 109 9.87 -1.82 -7.53
C SER A 109 9.82 -3.32 -7.91
N SER A 110 8.65 -3.97 -7.85
CA SER A 110 8.47 -5.42 -8.07
C SER A 110 7.53 -5.80 -9.23
N THR A 111 6.87 -4.82 -9.85
CA THR A 111 5.83 -5.02 -10.89
C THR A 111 6.32 -5.83 -12.08
N MET A 112 7.63 -5.81 -12.38
CA MET A 112 8.23 -6.56 -13.50
C MET A 112 9.01 -7.82 -13.10
N ILE A 113 9.09 -8.13 -11.79
CA ILE A 113 9.96 -9.21 -11.28
C ILE A 113 9.14 -10.42 -10.81
N LYS A 114 7.90 -10.22 -10.35
CA LYS A 114 7.05 -11.29 -9.80
C LYS A 114 5.71 -11.40 -10.53
N SER A 115 5.25 -12.63 -10.75
CA SER A 115 3.86 -12.88 -11.16
C SER A 115 2.93 -12.63 -9.97
N VAL A 116 2.14 -11.56 -10.03
CA VAL A 116 1.20 -11.18 -8.97
C VAL A 116 -0.20 -11.72 -9.27
N TYR A 117 -0.85 -12.33 -8.28
CA TYR A 117 -2.26 -12.72 -8.38
C TYR A 117 -3.15 -11.51 -8.14
N VAL A 118 -3.42 -10.80 -9.23
CA VAL A 118 -4.22 -9.56 -9.31
C VAL A 118 -5.53 -9.76 -8.54
N SER A 119 -6.24 -10.89 -8.69
CA SER A 119 -7.54 -11.18 -8.03
C SER A 119 -7.59 -11.10 -6.49
N LYS A 120 -6.45 -11.01 -5.80
CA LYS A 120 -6.38 -10.81 -4.35
C LYS A 120 -6.42 -9.34 -3.90
N PHE A 121 -6.28 -8.41 -4.84
CA PHE A 121 -6.24 -6.98 -4.56
C PHE A 121 -7.56 -6.30 -4.93
N GLY A 122 -7.92 -5.24 -4.21
CA GLY A 122 -9.00 -4.33 -4.64
C GLY A 122 -8.48 -3.21 -5.54
N LEU A 123 -7.19 -2.88 -5.41
CA LEU A 123 -6.47 -1.92 -6.23
C LEU A 123 -4.98 -2.26 -6.15
N GLU A 124 -4.33 -2.46 -7.29
CA GLU A 124 -2.88 -2.57 -7.34
C GLU A 124 -2.32 -1.27 -7.91
N SER A 125 -1.29 -0.72 -7.26
CA SER A 125 -0.57 0.45 -7.74
C SER A 125 0.86 0.06 -8.09
N ALA A 126 1.28 0.45 -9.28
CA ALA A 126 2.61 0.22 -9.80
C ALA A 126 3.15 1.52 -10.40
N ILE A 127 4.37 1.89 -10.09
CA ILE A 127 5.02 3.08 -10.66
C ILE A 127 6.01 2.57 -11.71
N LEU A 128 5.86 3.00 -12.96
CA LEU A 128 6.71 2.56 -14.07
C LEU A 128 7.95 3.46 -14.24
N SER A 129 7.85 4.71 -13.78
CA SER A 129 8.89 5.76 -13.82
C SER A 129 8.45 6.93 -12.92
N ASP A 130 9.37 7.81 -12.50
CA ASP A 130 9.10 9.03 -11.70
C ASP A 130 7.93 9.90 -12.22
N TYR A 131 7.52 9.71 -13.47
CA TYR A 131 6.46 10.48 -14.13
C TYR A 131 5.16 9.70 -14.39
N ILE A 132 5.19 8.36 -14.41
CA ILE A 132 4.06 7.54 -14.85
C ILE A 132 3.71 6.49 -13.81
N SER A 133 2.47 6.57 -13.34
CA SER A 133 1.86 5.62 -12.42
C SER A 133 0.78 4.81 -13.12
N ILE A 134 0.75 3.52 -12.83
CA ILE A 134 -0.23 2.54 -13.30
C ILE A 134 -1.10 2.15 -12.11
N LEU A 135 -2.41 2.33 -12.27
CA LEU A 135 -3.40 1.87 -11.32
C LEU A 135 -4.23 0.78 -11.96
N ILE A 136 -4.22 -0.40 -11.35
CA ILE A 136 -4.98 -1.57 -11.77
C ILE A 136 -6.14 -1.74 -10.78
N PHE A 137 -7.33 -1.32 -11.20
CA PHE A 137 -8.57 -1.53 -10.47
C PHE A 137 -9.15 -2.90 -10.83
N ILE A 138 -9.57 -3.66 -9.82
CA ILE A 138 -10.15 -5.00 -9.97
C ILE A 138 -11.58 -4.98 -9.47
#